data_AF-A0AAD6AAQ7-F1
#
_entry.id   AF-A0AAD6AAQ7-F1
#
_cell.length_a   1.000
_cell.length_b   1.000
_cell.length_c   1.000
_cell.angle_alpha   90.00
_cell.angle_beta   90.00
_cell.angle_gamma   90.00
#
_symmetry.space_group_name_H-M   'P 1'
#
loop_
_entity.id
_entity.type
_entity.pdbx_description
1 polymer ?
#
loop_
_entity_poly.entity_id
_entity_poly.type
_entity_poly.pdbx_seq_one_letter_code
_entity_poly.pdbx_strand_id
1 'polypeptide(L)' 'MLRRKPTRLELKIDDTEEFESVKKELEARKRQREEALLLTAAGRAELINERIGYKPHPKPATLPTLFGSLQF' A
#
# COMPACT_ATOMS: atom_id res chain seq x y z
N MET A 1 29.03 -31.55 -42.95
CA MET A 1 27.58 -31.26 -42.84
C MET A 1 27.38 -29.76 -42.78
N LEU A 2 26.47 -29.20 -43.59
CA LEU A 2 26.20 -27.75 -43.59
C LEU A 2 25.17 -27.40 -42.51
N ARG A 3 25.46 -26.38 -41.70
CA ARG A 3 24.57 -25.90 -40.62
C ARG A 3 23.84 -24.64 -41.06
N ARG A 4 22.54 -24.58 -40.80
CA ARG A 4 21.71 -23.38 -41.03
C ARG A 4 21.94 -22.33 -39.95
N LYS A 5 21.54 -21.09 -40.24
CA LYS A 5 21.57 -20.00 -39.26
C LYS A 5 20.47 -20.20 -38.18
N PRO A 6 20.70 -19.71 -36.95
CA PRO A 6 19.69 -19.74 -35.89
C PRO A 6 18.42 -18.97 -36.26
N THR A 7 17.29 -19.39 -35.71
CA THR A 7 16.02 -18.70 -35.92
C THR A 7 16.00 -17.40 -35.13
N ARG A 8 15.60 -16.30 -35.78
CA ARG A 8 15.31 -15.02 -35.13
C ARG A 8 13.82 -14.97 -34.78
N LEU A 9 13.49 -14.59 -33.55
CA LEU A 9 12.10 -14.36 -33.12
C LEU A 9 11.69 -12.94 -33.51
N GLU A 10 10.46 -12.80 -33.99
CA GLU A 10 9.86 -11.53 -34.36
C GLU A 10 8.57 -11.32 -33.56
N LEU A 11 8.28 -10.07 -33.20
CA LEU A 11 7.09 -9.71 -32.43
C LEU A 11 5.84 -9.79 -33.31
N LYS A 12 4.77 -10.32 -32.73
CA LYS A 12 3.47 -10.53 -33.37
C LYS A 12 2.40 -9.63 -32.76
N ILE A 13 1.26 -9.57 -33.46
CA ILE A 13 0.08 -8.87 -32.95
C ILE A 13 -0.43 -9.55 -31.67
N ASP A 14 -0.40 -10.88 -31.62
CA ASP A 14 -0.81 -11.70 -30.46
C ASP A 14 -0.08 -11.31 -29.16
N ASP A 15 1.19 -10.87 -29.25
CA ASP A 15 1.98 -10.45 -28.08
C ASP A 15 1.35 -9.22 -27.36
N THR A 16 0.55 -8.43 -28.08
CA THR A 16 -0.18 -7.29 -27.49
C THR A 16 -1.39 -7.73 -26.65
N GLU A 17 -2.02 -8.84 -27.03
CA GLU A 17 -3.16 -9.41 -26.27
C GLU A 17 -2.68 -10.00 -24.94
N GLU A 18 -1.50 -10.64 -24.95
CA GLU A 18 -0.84 -11.12 -23.73
C GLU A 18 -0.60 -9.97 -22.75
N PHE A 19 -0.08 -8.83 -23.25
CA PHE A 19 0.17 -7.66 -22.42
C PHE A 19 -1.11 -7.08 -21.78
N GLU A 20 -2.18 -6.94 -22.56
CA GLU A 20 -3.45 -6.40 -22.04
C GLU A 20 -4.06 -7.33 -20.97
N SER A 21 -3.89 -8.64 -21.10
CA SER A 21 -4.35 -9.60 -20.08
C SER A 21 -3.62 -9.42 -18.74
N VAL A 22 -2.29 -9.29 -18.76
CA VAL A 22 -1.46 -9.07 -17.57
C VAL A 22 -1.76 -7.72 -16.91
N LYS A 23 -1.90 -6.67 -17.73
CA LYS A 23 -2.27 -5.33 -17.26
C LYS A 23 -3.63 -5.34 -16.56
N LYS A 24 -4.61 -6.03 -17.14
CA LYS A 24 -5.95 -6.18 -16.56
C LYS A 24 -5.92 -6.94 -15.23
N GLU A 25 -5.14 -8.02 -15.14
CA GLU A 25 -4.96 -8.77 -13.89
C GLU A 25 -4.32 -7.89 -12.79
N LEU A 26 -3.27 -7.12 -13.15
CA LEU A 26 -2.59 -6.23 -12.22
C LEU A 26 -3.54 -5.13 -11.72
N GLU A 27 -4.33 -4.51 -12.59
CA GLU A 27 -5.34 -3.54 -12.18
C GLU A 27 -6.39 -4.16 -11.26
N ALA A 28 -6.88 -5.36 -11.56
CA ALA A 28 -7.84 -6.06 -10.70
C ALA A 28 -7.24 -6.35 -9.31
N ARG A 29 -5.98 -6.81 -9.26
CA ARG A 29 -5.25 -7.05 -8.02
C ARG A 29 -4.98 -5.76 -7.24
N LYS A 30 -4.70 -4.65 -7.94
CA LYS A 30 -4.51 -3.34 -7.31
C LYS A 30 -5.82 -2.84 -6.69
N ARG A 31 -6.97 -3.01 -7.36
CA ARG A 31 -8.29 -2.68 -6.79
C ARG A 31 -8.59 -3.50 -5.55
N GLN A 32 -8.32 -4.80 -5.55
CA GLN A 32 -8.47 -5.62 -4.34
C GLN A 32 -7.59 -5.13 -3.19
N ARG A 33 -6.36 -4.71 -3.50
CA ARG A 33 -5.45 -4.14 -2.50
C ARG A 33 -5.93 -2.77 -2.00
N GLU A 34 -6.47 -1.92 -2.87
CA GLU A 34 -7.00 -0.60 -2.53
C GLU A 34 -8.34 -0.68 -1.77
N GLU A 35 -9.25 -1.57 -2.15
CA GLU A 35 -10.49 -1.87 -1.41
C GLU A 35 -10.19 -2.43 -0.02
N ALA A 36 -9.21 -3.35 0.10
CA ALA A 36 -8.72 -3.80 1.39
C ALA A 36 -8.06 -2.67 2.20
N LEU A 37 -7.44 -1.69 1.55
CA LEU A 37 -6.85 -0.50 2.19
C LEU A 37 -7.88 0.53 2.66
N LEU A 38 -9.02 0.65 1.96
CA LEU A 38 -10.13 1.55 2.32
C LEU A 38 -10.97 0.99 3.47
N LEU A 39 -11.27 -0.31 3.47
CA LEU A 39 -11.96 -1.00 4.58
C LEU A 39 -11.12 -1.01 5.87
N THR A 40 -9.82 -0.81 5.75
CA THR A 40 -8.88 -0.83 6.87
C THR A 40 -8.39 0.56 7.26
N ALA A 41 -8.97 1.69 6.84
CA ALA A 41 -8.44 2.99 7.30
C ALA A 41 -8.37 3.12 8.84
N ALA A 42 -9.35 2.58 9.57
CA ALA A 42 -9.31 2.40 11.03
C ALA A 42 -8.37 1.25 11.47
N GLY A 43 -8.50 0.07 10.85
CA GLY A 43 -7.65 -1.10 11.13
C GLY A 43 -6.17 -0.94 10.77
N ARG A 44 -5.82 0.02 9.93
CA ARG A 44 -4.46 0.37 9.49
C ARG A 44 -3.78 1.17 10.57
N ALA A 45 -4.49 2.08 11.22
CA ALA A 45 -3.97 2.76 12.41
C ALA A 45 -3.69 1.73 13.51
N GLU A 46 -4.59 0.79 13.75
CA GLU A 46 -4.41 -0.31 14.70
C GLU A 46 -3.23 -1.23 14.32
N LEU A 47 -3.15 -1.67 13.06
CA LEU A 47 -2.05 -2.50 12.54
C LEU A 47 -0.69 -1.77 12.65
N ILE A 48 -0.65 -0.47 12.37
CA ILE A 48 0.56 0.35 12.52
C ILE A 48 0.93 0.45 14.00
N ASN A 49 -0.05 0.72 14.88
CA ASN A 49 0.15 0.81 16.31
C ASN A 49 0.72 -0.50 16.89
N GLU A 50 0.18 -1.65 16.51
CA GLU A 50 0.71 -2.97 16.87
C GLU A 50 2.13 -3.19 16.34
N ARG A 51 2.38 -2.85 15.07
CA ARG A 51 3.70 -3.04 14.42
C ARG A 51 4.80 -2.20 15.06
N ILE A 52 4.49 -0.98 15.51
CA ILE A 52 5.47 -0.07 16.12
C ILE A 52 5.45 -0.13 17.66
N GLY A 53 4.61 -0.99 18.25
CA GLY A 53 4.46 -1.10 19.71
C GLY A 53 3.82 0.14 20.36
N TYR A 54 3.12 0.98 19.58
CA TYR A 54 2.49 2.19 20.08
C TYR A 54 1.15 1.87 20.74
N LYS A 55 1.00 2.27 22.00
CA LYS A 55 -0.23 2.13 22.78
C LYS A 55 -0.78 3.54 23.07
N PRO A 56 -1.76 4.04 22.28
CA PRO A 56 -2.29 5.37 22.49
C PRO A 56 -2.89 5.45 23.90
N HIS A 57 -2.29 6.28 24.75
CA HIS A 57 -2.87 6.60 26.04
C HIS A 57 -3.93 7.68 25.84
N PRO A 58 -5.13 7.52 26.42
CA PRO A 58 -6.09 8.61 26.47
C PRO A 58 -5.45 9.74 27.28
N LYS A 59 -5.11 10.85 26.62
CA LYS A 59 -4.59 12.02 27.33
C LYS A 59 -5.69 12.49 28.29
N PRO A 60 -5.44 12.59 29.61
CA PRO A 60 -6.39 13.25 30.48
C PRO A 60 -6.52 14.69 29.99
N ALA A 61 -7.75 15.20 29.88
CA ALA A 61 -8.04 16.57 29.51
C ALA A 61 -7.58 17.51 30.63
N THR A 62 -6.27 17.72 30.76
CA THR A 62 -5.70 18.72 31.65
C THR A 62 -5.74 20.05 30.92
N LEU A 63 -6.78 20.84 31.21
CA LEU A 63 -6.76 22.28 30.98
C LEU A 63 -5.48 22.85 31.63
N PRO A 64 -4.70 23.71 30.96
CA PRO A 64 -3.53 24.29 31.59
C PRO A 64 -4.01 25.35 32.59
N THR A 65 -4.05 25.02 33.88
CA THR A 65 -3.97 26.00 34.96
C THR A 65 -2.57 26.63 34.95
N LEU A 66 -2.33 27.53 33.98
CA LEU A 66 -1.10 28.33 33.84
C LEU A 66 -1.16 29.63 34.68
N PHE A 67 -2.16 29.81 35.52
CA PHE A 67 -2.30 30.99 36.39
C PHE A 67 -2.54 30.53 37.83
N GLY A 68 -1.47 30.39 38.62
CA GLY A 68 -1.63 30.07 40.04
C GLY A 68 -0.35 29.71 40.78
N SER A 69 0.47 30.70 41.11
CA SER A 69 1.19 30.85 42.40
C SER A 69 2.37 31.82 42.30
N LEU A 70 2.09 33.11 42.12
CA LEU A 70 3.06 34.15 42.52
C LEU A 70 2.41 34.96 43.65
N GLN A 71 2.89 34.70 44.86
CA GLN A 71 2.47 35.34 46.10
C GLN A 71 3.32 36.62 46.26
N PHE A 72 2.67 37.78 46.42
CA PHE A 72 3.30 39.05 46.80
C PHE A 72 3.67 39.06 48.28
#